data_AF-A0A5K1CL97-F1
#
_entry.id   AF-A0A5K1CL97-F1
#
_cell.length_a   1.000
_cell.length_b   1.000
_cell.length_c   1.000
_cell.angle_alpha   90.00
_cell.angle_beta   90.00
_cell.angle_gamma   90.00
#
_symmetry.space_group_name_H-M   'P 1'
#
loop_
_entity.id
_entity.type
_entity.pdbx_description
1 polymer ?
#
loop_
_entity_poly.entity_id
_entity_poly.type
_entity_poly.pdbx_seq_one_letter_code
_entity_poly.pdbx_strand_id
1 'polypeptide(L)'
;DIPVSQRGDAVSSLVFEARTRLKDPVYGCVSTMAALQHQVNQLQAELLAARAENASLGAQLSEVMLLLSTVTPRASTSAQSLEAGNSVDVAITSAFDRCYSPGPIVS
;
A
#
# COMPACT_ATOMS: atom_id res chain seq x y z
N ASP A 1 15.32 -39.36 -11.83
CA ASP A 1 16.68 -38.92 -12.18
C ASP A 1 16.63 -37.43 -12.54
N ILE A 2 17.60 -36.61 -12.11
CA ILE A 2 17.56 -35.13 -12.32
C ILE A 2 18.17 -34.79 -13.69
N PRO A 3 17.50 -33.98 -14.55
CA PRO A 3 18.05 -33.53 -15.83
C PRO A 3 19.41 -32.87 -15.66
N VAL A 4 20.35 -33.12 -16.59
CA VAL A 4 21.74 -32.63 -16.48
C VAL A 4 21.82 -31.12 -16.25
N SER A 5 20.93 -30.34 -16.88
CA SER A 5 20.85 -28.89 -16.73
C SER A 5 20.54 -28.42 -15.29
N GLN A 6 19.84 -29.23 -14.49
CA GLN A 6 19.43 -28.89 -13.12
C GLN A 6 20.34 -29.51 -12.05
N ARG A 7 21.29 -30.37 -12.45
CA ARG A 7 22.17 -31.05 -11.49
C ARG A 7 23.05 -30.08 -10.72
N GLY A 8 23.52 -29.01 -11.35
CA GLY A 8 24.31 -27.96 -10.69
C GLY A 8 23.54 -27.27 -9.57
N ASP A 9 22.28 -26.92 -9.82
CA ASP A 9 21.40 -26.30 -8.84
C ASP A 9 21.07 -27.28 -7.71
N ALA A 10 20.77 -28.53 -8.04
CA ALA A 10 20.52 -29.57 -7.05
C ALA A 10 21.73 -29.79 -6.11
N VAL A 11 22.95 -29.84 -6.66
CA VAL A 11 24.18 -29.92 -5.85
C VAL A 11 24.34 -28.69 -4.97
N SER A 12 24.05 -27.50 -5.51
CA SER A 12 24.12 -26.25 -4.75
C SER A 12 23.13 -26.24 -3.57
N SER A 13 21.90 -26.72 -3.78
CA SER A 13 20.89 -26.88 -2.73
C SER A 13 21.34 -27.89 -1.66
N LEU A 14 21.92 -29.03 -2.05
CA LEU A 14 22.42 -30.03 -1.10
C LEU A 14 23.59 -29.48 -0.26
N VAL A 15 24.52 -28.76 -0.88
CA VAL A 15 25.64 -28.11 -0.18
C VAL A 15 25.13 -27.05 0.79
N PHE A 16 24.14 -26.26 0.39
CA PHE A 16 23.51 -25.29 1.27
C PHE A 16 22.85 -25.98 2.48
N GLU A 17 22.03 -27.00 2.26
CA GLU A 17 21.37 -27.74 3.34
C GLU A 17 22.40 -28.34 4.31
N ALA A 18 23.44 -29.00 3.79
CA ALA A 18 24.51 -29.56 4.61
C ALA A 18 25.21 -28.48 5.45
N ARG A 19 25.53 -27.32 4.86
CA ARG A 19 26.14 -26.20 5.59
C ARG A 19 25.24 -25.65 6.69
N THR A 20 23.92 -25.59 6.46
CA THR A 20 22.99 -25.14 7.49
C THR A 20 22.90 -26.14 8.64
N ARG A 21 22.88 -27.45 8.36
CA ARG A 21 22.91 -28.50 9.39
C ARG A 21 24.21 -28.51 10.21
N LEU A 22 25.34 -28.11 9.62
CA LEU A 22 26.59 -27.95 10.38
C LEU A 22 26.52 -26.81 11.39
N LYS A 23 25.80 -25.73 11.06
CA LYS A 23 25.63 -24.57 11.95
C LYS A 23 24.52 -24.78 12.98
N ASP A 24 23.44 -25.44 12.56
CA ASP A 24 22.25 -25.72 13.33
C ASP A 24 21.86 -27.19 13.12
N PRO A 25 22.39 -28.11 13.94
CA PRO A 25 22.22 -29.55 13.73
C PRO A 25 20.78 -30.03 13.98
N VAL A 26 19.97 -29.25 14.69
CA VAL A 26 18.58 -29.62 15.00
C VAL A 26 17.64 -29.10 13.92
N TYR A 27 17.75 -27.83 13.55
CA TYR A 27 16.78 -27.19 12.66
C TYR A 27 17.32 -26.83 11.27
N GLY A 28 18.64 -26.78 11.07
CA GLY A 28 19.26 -26.60 9.74
C GLY A 28 18.69 -25.41 8.95
N CYS A 29 18.21 -25.65 7.73
CA CYS A 29 17.60 -24.60 6.90
C CYS A 29 16.20 -24.18 7.38
N VAL A 30 15.53 -24.99 8.21
CA VAL A 30 14.19 -24.70 8.74
C VAL A 30 14.23 -23.49 9.67
N SER A 31 15.30 -23.32 10.46
CA SER A 31 15.47 -22.12 11.30
C SER A 31 15.60 -20.86 10.46
N THR A 32 16.26 -20.95 9.29
CA THR A 32 16.34 -19.82 8.34
C THR A 32 14.98 -19.49 7.75
N MET A 33 14.20 -20.50 7.35
CA MET A 33 12.82 -20.31 6.86
C MET A 33 11.94 -19.67 7.93
N ALA A 34 12.01 -20.14 9.18
CA ALA A 34 11.24 -19.60 10.29
C ALA A 34 11.59 -18.14 10.59
N ALA A 35 12.89 -17.78 10.55
CA ALA A 35 13.33 -16.40 10.72
C ALA A 35 12.79 -15.49 9.60
N LEU A 36 12.83 -15.93 8.34
CA LEU A 36 12.25 -15.19 7.23
C LEU A 36 10.73 -15.02 7.38
N GLN A 37 10.02 -16.07 7.80
CA GLN A 37 8.58 -15.98 8.04
C GLN A 37 8.26 -14.99 9.16
N HIS A 38 9.07 -14.96 10.22
CA HIS A 38 8.92 -13.98 11.29
C HIS A 38 9.11 -12.55 10.78
N GLN A 39 10.14 -12.30 9.97
CA GLN A 39 10.38 -10.99 9.35
C GLN A 39 9.23 -10.54 8.45
N VAL A 40 8.67 -11.45 7.64
CA VAL A 40 7.49 -11.16 6.80
C VAL A 40 6.31 -10.73 7.68
N ASN A 41 6.06 -11.43 8.78
CA ASN A 41 4.96 -11.10 9.69
C ASN A 41 5.18 -9.76 10.38
N GLN A 42 6.40 -9.43 10.78
CA GLN A 42 6.75 -8.13 11.36
C GLN A 42 6.49 -6.99 10.38
N LEU A 43 7.00 -7.12 9.15
CA LEU A 43 6.81 -6.12 8.10
C LEU A 43 5.32 -5.93 7.75
N GLN A 44 4.54 -7.02 7.72
CA GLN A 44 3.10 -6.94 7.53
C GLN A 44 2.41 -6.18 8.67
N ALA A 45 2.82 -6.41 9.92
CA ALA A 45 2.28 -5.69 11.08
C ALA A 45 2.62 -4.19 11.02
N GLU A 46 3.85 -3.84 10.69
CA GLU A 46 4.30 -2.44 10.51
C GLU A 46 3.50 -1.73 9.41
N LEU A 47 3.29 -2.40 8.28
CA LEU A 47 2.50 -1.86 7.17
C LEU A 47 1.03 -1.64 7.56
N LEU A 48 0.43 -2.55 8.33
CA LEU A 48 -0.93 -2.37 8.84
C LEU A 48 -1.00 -1.20 9.83
N ALA A 49 -0.01 -1.05 10.72
CA ALA A 49 0.05 0.08 11.65
C ALA A 49 0.16 1.42 10.89
N ALA A 50 1.06 1.52 9.91
CA ALA A 50 1.22 2.71 9.09
C ALA A 50 -0.04 3.06 8.27
N ARG A 51 -0.77 2.05 7.79
CA ARG A 51 -2.07 2.24 7.12
C ARG A 51 -3.13 2.78 8.06
N ALA A 52 -3.20 2.24 9.29
CA ALA A 52 -4.13 2.72 10.30
C ALA A 52 -3.83 4.17 10.71
N GLU A 53 -2.56 4.52 10.86
CA GLU A 53 -2.12 5.90 11.14
C GLU A 53 -2.52 6.86 10.02
N ASN A 54 -2.24 6.50 8.76
CA ASN A 54 -2.65 7.32 7.62
C ASN A 54 -4.17 7.52 7.55
N ALA A 55 -4.97 6.48 7.82
CA ALA A 55 -6.42 6.59 7.85
C ALA A 55 -6.91 7.51 8.98
N SER A 56 -6.29 7.42 10.16
CA SER A 56 -6.58 8.30 11.30
C SER A 56 -6.29 9.76 10.97
N LEU A 57 -5.11 10.05 10.40
CA LEU A 57 -4.75 11.40 9.96
C LEU A 57 -5.71 11.91 8.86
N GLY A 58 -6.07 11.07 7.90
CA GLY A 58 -7.06 11.40 6.87
C GLY A 58 -8.43 11.76 7.44
N ALA A 59 -8.91 11.01 8.45
CA ALA A 59 -10.15 11.31 9.13
C ALA A 59 -10.10 12.65 9.89
N GLN A 60 -9.00 12.91 10.60
CA GLN A 60 -8.78 14.19 11.30
C GLN A 60 -8.76 15.37 10.33
N LEU A 61 -8.09 15.24 9.17
CA LEU A 61 -8.08 16.28 8.13
C LEU A 61 -9.49 16.53 7.56
N SER A 62 -10.28 15.48 7.34
CA SER A 62 -11.67 15.61 6.89
C SER A 62 -12.53 16.36 7.91
N GLU A 63 -12.39 16.06 9.21
CA GLU A 63 -13.13 16.74 10.27
C GLU A 63 -12.80 18.24 10.34
N VAL A 64 -11.49 18.58 10.30
CA VAL A 64 -11.04 19.99 10.29
C VAL A 64 -11.58 20.72 9.06
N MET A 65 -11.60 20.07 7.89
CA MET A 65 -12.14 20.67 6.67
C MET A 65 -13.63 20.98 6.78
N LEU A 66 -14.42 20.07 7.38
CA LEU A 66 -15.83 20.31 7.65
C LEU A 66 -16.02 21.51 8.59
N LEU A 67 -15.24 21.60 9.67
CA LEU A 67 -15.31 22.73 10.60
C LEU A 67 -14.97 24.06 9.92
N LEU A 68 -13.93 24.11 9.10
CA LEU A 68 -13.52 25.33 8.40
C LEU A 68 -14.60 25.84 7.43
N SER A 69 -15.37 24.95 6.80
CA SER A 69 -16.50 25.32 5.93
C SER A 69 -17.63 26.06 6.66
N THR A 70 -17.74 25.87 7.97
CA THR A 70 -18.73 26.57 8.81
C THR A 70 -18.25 27.93 9.32
N VAL A 71 -16.93 28.20 9.23
CA VAL A 71 -16.29 29.43 9.73
C VAL A 71 -16.04 30.46 8.61
N THR A 72 -16.28 30.13 7.34
CA THR A 72 -16.20 31.13 6.26
C THR A 72 -17.25 32.23 6.50
N PRO A 73 -16.84 33.50 6.69
CA PRO A 73 -17.80 34.58 6.89
C PRO A 73 -18.65 34.71 5.63
N ARG A 74 -19.97 34.63 5.81
CA ARG A 74 -20.98 34.96 4.80
C ARG A 74 -20.70 36.40 4.34
N ALA A 75 -20.05 36.55 3.20
CA ALA A 75 -19.90 37.86 2.55
C ALA A 75 -21.31 38.37 2.22
N SER A 76 -21.81 39.28 3.04
CA SER A 76 -23.00 40.07 2.73
C SER A 76 -22.62 41.12 1.69
N THR A 77 -22.59 40.73 0.41
CA THR A 77 -22.62 41.68 -0.70
C THR A 77 -24.03 41.71 -1.27
N SER A 78 -24.70 42.83 -1.00
CA SER A 78 -25.94 43.23 -1.63
C SER A 78 -25.74 43.38 -3.15
N ALA A 79 -26.46 42.55 -3.90
CA ALA A 79 -27.10 42.80 -5.20
C ALA A 79 -26.24 42.98 -6.48
N GLN A 80 -26.79 42.35 -7.54
CA GLN A 80 -26.72 42.63 -9.00
C GLN A 80 -25.70 41.84 -9.86
N SER A 81 -26.27 40.86 -10.58
CA SER A 81 -26.06 40.42 -11.98
C SER A 81 -24.69 40.57 -12.65
N LEU A 82 -24.16 39.46 -13.19
CA LEU A 82 -23.75 39.31 -14.61
C LEU A 82 -23.26 37.88 -14.87
N GLU A 83 -23.77 37.31 -15.97
CA GLU A 83 -23.46 35.98 -16.48
C GLU A 83 -22.04 35.90 -17.04
N ALA A 84 -21.32 34.80 -16.77
CA ALA A 84 -20.30 34.25 -17.67
C ALA A 84 -19.90 32.85 -17.18
N GLY A 85 -20.09 31.84 -18.04
CA GLY A 85 -19.75 30.45 -17.77
C GLY A 85 -18.26 30.25 -17.48
N ASN A 86 -17.95 29.65 -16.33
CA ASN A 86 -16.59 29.30 -15.94
C ASN A 86 -16.28 27.86 -16.36
N SER A 87 -15.50 27.75 -17.44
CA SER A 87 -14.95 26.53 -18.06
C SER A 87 -14.08 25.64 -17.14
N VAL A 88 -14.00 25.91 -15.83
CA VAL A 88 -13.02 25.31 -14.91
C VAL A 88 -13.61 24.13 -14.13
N ASP A 89 -14.91 24.13 -13.83
CA ASP A 89 -15.55 23.03 -13.08
C ASP A 89 -15.64 21.74 -13.91
N VAL A 90 -15.93 21.83 -15.21
CA VAL A 90 -15.98 20.66 -16.11
C VAL A 90 -14.61 19.99 -16.23
N ALA A 91 -13.52 20.77 -16.22
CA ALA A 91 -12.17 20.24 -16.33
C ALA A 91 -11.76 19.42 -15.10
N ILE A 92 -12.09 19.88 -13.90
CA ILE A 92 -11.75 19.20 -12.65
C ILE A 92 -12.59 17.93 -12.47
N THR A 93 -13.89 17.97 -12.78
CA THR A 93 -14.75 16.77 -12.73
C THR A 93 -14.31 15.71 -13.75
N SER A 94 -13.89 16.11 -14.96
CA SER A 94 -13.42 15.16 -15.99
C SER A 94 -12.07 14.49 -15.70
N ALA A 95 -11.22 15.12 -14.89
CA ALA A 95 -9.94 14.55 -14.47
C ALA A 95 -10.10 13.42 -13.45
N PHE A 96 -11.15 13.49 -12.62
CA PHE A 96 -11.45 12.46 -11.62
C PHE A 96 -11.97 11.16 -12.28
N ASP A 97 -12.80 11.29 -13.32
CA ASP A 97 -13.40 10.16 -14.04
C ASP A 97 -12.40 9.34 -14.89
N ARG A 98 -11.26 9.92 -15.30
CA ARG A 98 -10.22 9.17 -16.05
C ARG A 98 -9.29 8.34 -15.17
N CYS A 99 -9.21 8.66 -13.88
CA CYS A 99 -8.30 7.98 -12.95
C CYS A 99 -8.99 6.89 -12.12
N TYR A 100 -10.32 6.84 -12.11
CA TYR A 100 -11.09 5.77 -11.46
C TYR A 100 -11.55 4.73 -12.48
N SER A 101 -10.64 3.86 -12.91
CA SER A 101 -11.02 2.60 -13.55
C SER A 101 -11.07 1.52 -12.46
N PRO A 102 -12.25 1.00 -12.07
CA PRO A 102 -12.32 -0.14 -11.17
C PRO A 102 -11.76 -1.36 -11.92
N GLY A 103 -10.51 -1.71 -11.65
CA GLY A 103 -9.87 -2.89 -12.21
C GLY A 103 -10.67 -4.17 -11.85
N PRO A 104 -10.61 -5.22 -12.70
CA PRO A 104 -11.45 -6.40 -12.54
C PRO A 104 -11.10 -7.14 -11.24
N ILE A 105 -12.14 -7.49 -10.50
CA ILE A 105 -12.07 -8.41 -9.35
C ILE A 105 -11.84 -9.80 -9.94
N VAL A 106 -10.60 -10.30 -9.91
CA VAL A 106 -10.29 -11.69 -10.25
C VAL A 106 -10.85 -12.59 -9.15
N SER A 107 -11.76 -13.49 -9.54
CA SER A 107 -12.22 -14.66 -8.76
C SER A 107 -11.38 -15.88 -9.07
#